data_AF-A0A199V1I5-F1
#
_entry.id   AF-A0A199V1I5-F1
#
_cell.length_a   1.000
_cell.length_b   1.000
_cell.length_c   1.000
_cell.angle_alpha   90.00
_cell.angle_beta   90.00
_cell.angle_gamma   90.00
#
_symmetry.space_group_name_H-M   'P 1'
#
loop_
_entity.id
_entity.type
_entity.pdbx_description
1 polymer ?
#
loop_
_entity_poly.entity_id
_entity_poly.type
_entity_poly.pdbx_seq_one_letter_code
_entity_poly.pdbx_strand_id
1 'polypeptide(L)'
;MRLPERWREIHGRDDWAGLLDPIDPLLRQELIRYGEFSQACYDAFDYDPFSRYCGSCKYNRRRFFAGLGMADCGYDVTRYLYATSNINLPNFFATSSSSSSSSSSSSSRNGSSKLWSQRANWIGYVAVSDDDCSARIGRRDVVVAWRGTVTRLEWVADLMDFLKPVATEKIPCPDPSVKVESGFIDLYTDKDPTCRFCKYSAREQALRVVNVHDTVPKVPGIFLNEGLRGLPDAVRRLADALPWSYSHVGVELALDHTHSPFLKPTADPSCFHNLEAHLHLLD
;
A
#
# COMPACT_ATOMS: atom_id res chain seq x y z
N MET A 1 28.27 -13.47 3.87
CA MET A 1 27.39 -14.24 2.96
C MET A 1 26.68 -13.26 2.04
N ARG A 2 26.31 -13.68 0.82
CA ARG A 2 25.64 -12.82 -0.16
C ARG A 2 24.13 -13.06 -0.14
N LEU A 3 23.34 -12.07 -0.56
CA LEU A 3 21.87 -12.15 -0.55
C LEU A 3 21.29 -13.43 -1.19
N PRO A 4 21.79 -13.96 -2.34
CA PRO A 4 21.27 -15.20 -2.92
C PRO A 4 21.28 -16.42 -2.00
N GLU A 5 22.22 -16.47 -1.05
CA GLU A 5 22.40 -17.60 -0.13
C GLU A 5 21.41 -17.53 1.05
N ARG A 6 20.99 -16.31 1.42
CA ARG A 6 20.20 -16.03 2.63
C ARG A 6 18.87 -15.34 2.37
N TRP A 7 18.46 -15.13 1.11
CA TRP A 7 17.26 -14.34 0.81
C TRP A 7 16.00 -14.84 1.53
N ARG A 8 15.86 -16.16 1.75
CA ARG A 8 14.70 -16.71 2.49
C ARG A 8 14.67 -16.22 3.93
N GLU A 9 15.82 -16.24 4.59
CA GLU A 9 16.01 -15.77 5.97
C GLU A 9 15.79 -14.25 6.04
N ILE A 10 16.42 -13.49 5.13
CA ILE A 10 16.29 -12.04 5.03
C ILE A 10 14.87 -11.60 4.68
N HIS A 11 14.09 -12.44 4.00
CA HIS A 11 12.68 -12.17 3.67
C HIS A 11 11.72 -12.85 4.67
N GLY A 12 12.19 -13.12 5.89
CA GLY A 12 11.32 -13.43 7.02
C GLY A 12 10.88 -14.88 7.14
N ARG A 13 11.56 -15.86 6.51
CA ARG A 13 11.24 -17.30 6.67
C ARG A 13 11.13 -17.71 8.15
N ASP A 14 12.01 -17.16 8.97
CA ASP A 14 12.14 -17.48 10.38
C ASP A 14 11.86 -16.22 11.25
N ASP A 15 10.90 -15.39 10.83
CA ASP A 15 10.45 -14.18 11.55
C ASP A 15 11.58 -13.22 11.96
N TRP A 16 12.64 -13.16 11.13
CA TRP A 16 13.87 -12.39 11.40
C TRP A 16 14.51 -12.64 12.77
N ALA A 17 14.32 -13.84 13.33
CA ALA A 17 14.86 -14.21 14.63
C ALA A 17 16.38 -14.03 14.67
N GLY A 18 16.86 -13.18 15.59
CA GLY A 18 18.28 -12.86 15.75
C GLY A 18 18.87 -11.92 14.70
N LEU A 19 18.05 -11.29 13.86
CA LEU A 19 18.49 -10.37 12.79
C LEU A 19 18.17 -8.90 13.05
N LEU A 20 17.46 -8.57 14.14
CA LEU A 20 16.97 -7.21 14.39
C LEU A 20 17.83 -6.42 15.39
N ASP A 21 18.52 -7.09 16.32
CA ASP A 21 19.36 -6.44 17.33
C ASP A 21 20.67 -7.23 17.59
N PRO A 22 21.82 -6.76 17.06
CA PRO A 22 21.95 -5.66 16.11
C PRO A 22 21.38 -6.05 14.74
N ILE A 23 20.87 -5.07 13.99
CA ILE A 23 20.27 -5.35 12.68
C ILE A 23 21.30 -5.96 11.70
N ASP A 24 20.95 -7.09 11.09
CA ASP A 24 21.79 -7.75 10.08
C ASP A 24 21.99 -6.78 8.89
N PRO A 25 23.24 -6.55 8.42
CA PRO A 25 23.49 -5.59 7.34
C PRO A 25 22.77 -5.90 6.03
N LEU A 26 22.54 -7.17 5.69
CA LEU A 26 21.77 -7.54 4.50
C LEU A 26 20.28 -7.25 4.72
N LEU A 27 19.77 -7.50 5.92
CA LEU A 27 18.38 -7.18 6.25
C LEU A 27 18.14 -5.67 6.19
N ARG A 28 19.06 -4.87 6.78
CA ARG A 28 19.04 -3.41 6.69
C ARG A 28 18.96 -2.94 5.23
N GLN A 29 19.84 -3.43 4.37
CA GLN A 29 19.86 -3.06 2.94
C GLN A 29 18.57 -3.45 2.22
N GLU A 30 18.01 -4.62 2.50
CA GLU A 30 16.77 -5.06 1.88
C GLU A 30 15.56 -4.27 2.38
N LEU A 31 15.50 -3.93 3.67
CA LEU A 31 14.44 -3.07 4.21
C LEU A 31 14.48 -1.67 3.58
N ILE A 32 15.67 -1.07 3.45
CA ILE A 32 15.82 0.22 2.76
C ILE A 32 15.35 0.09 1.31
N ARG A 33 15.78 -0.95 0.58
CA ARG A 33 15.40 -1.19 -0.81
C ARG A 33 13.88 -1.31 -1.02
N TYR A 34 13.19 -2.08 -0.17
CA TYR A 34 11.72 -2.18 -0.24
C TYR A 34 11.01 -0.90 0.21
N GLY A 35 11.61 -0.16 1.15
CA GLY A 35 11.16 1.16 1.56
C GLY A 35 11.25 2.19 0.43
N GLU A 36 12.35 2.21 -0.33
CA GLU A 36 12.50 3.08 -1.52
C GLU A 36 11.44 2.79 -2.59
N PHE A 37 11.05 1.52 -2.80
CA PHE A 37 9.93 1.20 -3.69
C PHE A 37 8.60 1.76 -3.21
N SER A 38 8.41 1.84 -1.90
CA SER A 38 7.24 2.45 -1.29
C SER A 38 7.31 3.98 -1.37
N GLN A 39 8.48 4.58 -1.16
CA GLN A 39 8.72 6.02 -1.30
C GLN A 39 8.50 6.49 -2.74
N ALA A 40 8.92 5.70 -3.73
CA ALA A 40 8.68 5.95 -5.15
C ALA A 40 7.19 6.15 -5.47
N CYS A 41 6.28 5.58 -4.66
CA CYS A 41 4.85 5.89 -4.80
C CYS A 41 4.51 7.34 -4.46
N TYR A 42 5.04 7.87 -3.37
CA TYR A 42 4.84 9.26 -2.99
C TYR A 42 5.49 10.19 -4.02
N ASP A 43 6.73 9.92 -4.40
CA ASP A 43 7.48 10.77 -5.32
C ASP A 43 6.87 10.79 -6.72
N ALA A 44 6.22 9.71 -7.15
CA ALA A 44 5.58 9.64 -8.46
C ALA A 44 4.15 10.18 -8.49
N PHE A 45 3.51 10.41 -7.35
CA PHE A 45 2.12 10.85 -7.32
C PHE A 45 1.97 12.35 -7.58
N ASP A 46 0.93 12.73 -8.32
CA ASP A 46 0.57 14.13 -8.54
C ASP A 46 -0.38 14.63 -7.45
N TYR A 47 0.20 15.32 -6.45
CA TYR A 47 -0.53 15.93 -5.33
C TYR A 47 -1.12 17.30 -5.65
N ASP A 48 -0.79 17.92 -6.79
CA ASP A 48 -1.21 19.30 -7.07
C ASP A 48 -2.72 19.35 -7.35
N PRO A 49 -3.55 19.95 -6.46
CA PRO A 49 -5.01 20.00 -6.66
C PRO A 49 -5.44 20.83 -7.88
N PHE A 50 -4.54 21.69 -8.38
CA PHE A 50 -4.77 22.50 -9.56
C PHE A 50 -4.30 21.79 -10.86
N SER A 51 -3.56 20.69 -10.73
CA SER A 51 -3.19 19.86 -11.87
C SER A 51 -4.40 19.13 -12.43
N ARG A 52 -4.55 19.11 -13.75
CA ARG A 52 -5.54 18.25 -14.43
C ARG A 52 -5.26 16.75 -14.26
N TYR A 53 -4.06 16.42 -13.80
CA TYR A 53 -3.55 15.08 -13.54
C TYR A 53 -3.47 14.74 -12.05
N CYS A 54 -3.97 15.63 -11.19
CA CYS A 54 -4.09 15.42 -9.76
C CYS A 54 -4.69 14.04 -9.46
N GLY A 55 -4.05 13.24 -8.62
CA GLY A 55 -4.49 11.87 -8.38
C GLY A 55 -3.82 10.78 -9.23
N SER A 56 -3.02 11.17 -10.23
CA SER A 56 -2.35 10.22 -11.14
C SER A 56 -0.87 10.02 -10.83
N CYS A 57 -0.22 9.15 -11.60
CA CYS A 57 1.23 9.02 -11.61
C CYS A 57 1.83 10.00 -12.64
N LYS A 58 2.80 10.80 -12.22
CA LYS A 58 3.55 11.79 -13.04
C LYS A 58 4.33 11.13 -14.18
N TYR A 59 4.69 9.85 -14.04
CA TYR A 59 5.56 9.14 -14.96
C TYR A 59 4.84 8.04 -15.72
N ASN A 60 5.29 7.77 -16.95
CA ASN A 60 4.90 6.56 -17.65
C ASN A 60 5.68 5.36 -17.09
N ARG A 61 5.08 4.17 -17.07
CA ARG A 61 5.69 2.93 -16.55
C ARG A 61 7.12 2.69 -17.05
N ARG A 62 7.39 2.91 -18.35
CA ARG A 62 8.72 2.69 -18.95
C ARG A 62 9.79 3.66 -18.48
N ARG A 63 9.38 4.79 -17.89
CA ARG A 63 10.26 5.84 -17.38
C ARG A 63 10.01 6.07 -15.89
N PHE A 64 9.33 5.15 -15.20
CA PHE A 64 8.92 5.34 -13.82
C PHE A 64 10.15 5.51 -12.93
N PHE A 65 11.00 4.49 -12.85
CA PHE A 65 12.20 4.55 -12.03
C PHE A 65 13.22 5.55 -12.57
N ALA A 66 13.45 5.61 -13.88
CA ALA A 66 14.35 6.60 -14.47
C ALA A 66 13.91 8.06 -14.18
N GLY A 67 12.60 8.34 -14.20
CA GLY A 67 12.04 9.65 -13.90
C GLY A 67 12.14 10.04 -12.42
N LEU A 68 12.36 9.06 -11.55
CA LEU A 68 12.60 9.22 -10.11
C LEU A 68 14.10 9.20 -9.76
N GLY A 69 15.00 9.10 -10.74
CA GLY A 69 16.44 8.95 -10.48
C GLY A 69 16.86 7.56 -10.01
N MET A 70 15.99 6.56 -10.13
CA MET A 70 16.21 5.17 -9.71
C MET A 70 16.46 4.24 -10.90
N ALA A 71 17.04 4.73 -12.00
CA ALA A 71 17.19 3.96 -13.25
C ALA A 71 17.91 2.61 -13.06
N ASP A 72 18.84 2.56 -12.10
CA ASP A 72 19.69 1.40 -11.84
C ASP A 72 19.12 0.48 -10.74
N CYS A 73 17.84 0.64 -10.35
CA CYS A 73 17.22 -0.19 -9.31
C CYS A 73 17.07 -1.66 -9.75
N GLY A 74 17.14 -1.93 -11.06
CA GLY A 74 17.06 -3.26 -11.64
C GLY A 74 15.64 -3.84 -11.68
N TYR A 75 14.62 -2.98 -11.78
CA TYR A 75 13.21 -3.37 -11.86
C TYR A 75 12.47 -2.64 -12.97
N ASP A 76 11.54 -3.34 -13.60
CA ASP A 76 10.64 -2.80 -14.62
C ASP A 76 9.20 -2.75 -14.11
N VAL A 77 8.55 -1.58 -14.23
CA VAL A 77 7.13 -1.45 -13.88
C VAL A 77 6.25 -2.08 -14.96
N THR A 78 5.61 -3.17 -14.59
CA THR A 78 4.73 -3.93 -15.48
C THR A 78 3.30 -3.39 -15.49
N ARG A 79 2.80 -2.89 -14.34
CA ARG A 79 1.43 -2.38 -14.20
C ARG A 79 1.32 -1.26 -13.18
N TYR A 80 0.31 -0.42 -13.39
CA TYR A 80 -0.18 0.53 -12.39
C TYR A 80 -1.47 0.01 -11.78
N LEU A 81 -1.64 0.32 -10.51
CA LEU A 81 -2.80 -0.04 -9.71
C LEU A 81 -3.62 1.23 -9.46
N TYR A 82 -4.93 1.09 -9.57
CA TYR A 82 -5.89 2.16 -9.36
C TYR A 82 -6.98 1.71 -8.41
N ALA A 83 -7.44 2.61 -7.55
CA ALA A 83 -8.64 2.40 -6.77
C ALA A 83 -9.59 3.57 -6.89
N THR A 84 -10.85 3.26 -6.61
CA THR A 84 -11.95 4.19 -6.44
C THR A 84 -12.42 4.05 -4.99
N SER A 85 -12.89 5.11 -4.36
CA SER A 85 -13.69 4.98 -3.15
C SER A 85 -15.01 5.70 -3.37
N ASN A 86 -16.10 5.03 -3.00
CA ASN A 86 -17.38 5.70 -2.80
C ASN A 86 -17.43 6.45 -1.46
N ILE A 87 -16.39 6.29 -0.62
CA ILE A 87 -16.25 7.04 0.62
C ILE A 87 -15.63 8.40 0.34
N ASN A 88 -16.21 9.41 0.98
CA ASN A 88 -15.74 10.79 1.05
C ASN A 88 -14.43 10.85 1.86
N LEU A 89 -13.33 10.29 1.35
CA LEU A 89 -11.99 10.37 1.96
C LEU A 89 -11.34 11.68 1.52
N PRO A 90 -11.43 12.78 2.30
CA PRO A 90 -11.23 14.13 1.78
C PRO A 90 -9.79 14.43 1.35
N ASN A 91 -8.83 13.56 1.72
CA ASN A 91 -7.39 13.73 1.46
C ASN A 91 -6.72 12.54 0.73
N PHE A 92 -7.38 11.37 0.63
CA PHE A 92 -6.80 10.22 -0.09
C PHE A 92 -7.08 10.28 -1.60
N PHE A 93 -8.26 10.79 -1.93
CA PHE A 93 -8.63 11.20 -3.28
C PHE A 93 -8.38 12.68 -3.42
N ALA A 94 -7.29 13.04 -4.07
CA ALA A 94 -7.03 14.41 -4.46
C ALA A 94 -8.16 14.86 -5.41
N THR A 95 -9.14 15.57 -4.87
CA THR A 95 -10.26 16.14 -5.62
C THR A 95 -9.83 17.51 -6.11
N SER A 96 -9.93 17.74 -7.42
CA SER A 96 -9.65 19.06 -7.98
C SER A 96 -10.65 20.07 -7.40
N SER A 97 -10.18 21.26 -7.01
CA SER A 97 -10.94 22.34 -6.37
C SER A 97 -12.03 23.00 -7.22
N SER A 98 -12.53 22.32 -8.26
CA SER A 98 -13.59 22.80 -9.16
C SER A 98 -14.96 22.16 -8.91
N SER A 99 -15.11 21.23 -7.97
CA SER A 99 -16.39 20.51 -7.73
C SER A 99 -17.13 20.83 -6.43
N SER A 100 -16.70 21.83 -5.64
CA SER A 100 -17.50 22.36 -4.54
C SER A 100 -18.44 23.47 -5.01
N SER A 101 -19.54 23.10 -5.68
CA SER A 101 -20.77 23.91 -5.70
C SER A 101 -21.97 23.03 -5.99
N SER A 102 -22.74 22.77 -4.94
CA SER A 102 -24.09 22.24 -5.00
C SER A 102 -25.02 23.16 -5.81
N SER A 103 -25.69 22.57 -6.79
CA SER A 103 -27.04 22.92 -7.29
C SER A 103 -27.39 24.41 -7.40
N SER A 104 -27.20 24.99 -8.58
CA SER A 104 -28.16 25.95 -9.16
C SER A 104 -27.95 26.07 -10.67
N SER A 105 -29.05 25.94 -11.40
CA SER A 105 -29.17 26.09 -12.84
C SER A 105 -28.81 27.49 -13.33
N SER A 106 -27.83 27.61 -14.24
CA SER A 106 -27.85 28.56 -15.36
C SER A 106 -26.69 28.31 -16.34
N SER A 107 -27.03 28.41 -17.61
CA SER A 107 -26.17 28.21 -18.78
C SER A 107 -25.19 29.37 -19.00
N SER A 108 -23.89 29.10 -19.04
CA SER A 108 -22.93 29.79 -19.95
C SER A 108 -21.58 29.06 -19.99
N ARG A 109 -21.00 29.02 -21.19
CA ARG A 109 -19.80 28.27 -21.60
C ARG A 109 -18.49 28.96 -21.17
N ASN A 110 -17.53 28.21 -20.60
CA ASN A 110 -16.19 28.00 -21.19
C ASN A 110 -15.27 27.19 -20.27
N GLY A 111 -14.73 26.08 -20.79
CA GLY A 111 -13.46 25.51 -20.31
C GLY A 111 -13.52 24.52 -19.13
N SER A 112 -14.45 23.56 -19.11
CA SER A 112 -14.32 22.40 -18.19
C SER A 112 -13.10 21.57 -18.62
N SER A 113 -11.93 21.84 -18.04
CA SER A 113 -10.72 21.08 -18.28
C SER A 113 -11.00 19.62 -17.90
N LYS A 114 -10.97 18.74 -18.89
CA LYS A 114 -11.29 17.33 -18.73
C LYS A 114 -10.26 16.68 -17.79
N LEU A 115 -10.64 16.51 -16.53
CA LEU A 115 -9.88 15.74 -15.52
C LEU A 115 -9.53 14.36 -16.10
N TRP A 116 -8.34 13.86 -15.77
CA TRP A 116 -7.90 12.54 -16.24
C TRP A 116 -8.78 11.40 -15.71
N SER A 117 -9.33 11.60 -14.50
CA SER A 117 -10.27 10.74 -13.80
C SER A 117 -11.03 11.56 -12.75
N GLN A 118 -12.33 11.32 -12.58
CA GLN A 118 -13.15 11.94 -11.52
C GLN A 118 -13.39 10.99 -10.33
N ARG A 119 -13.03 9.71 -10.46
CA ARG A 119 -13.43 8.64 -9.53
C ARG A 119 -12.31 7.67 -9.15
N ALA A 120 -11.14 7.80 -9.76
CA ALA A 120 -10.05 6.86 -9.57
C ALA A 120 -8.75 7.60 -9.36
N ASN A 121 -7.97 7.12 -8.40
CA ASN A 121 -6.61 7.55 -8.14
C ASN A 121 -5.64 6.43 -8.42
N TRP A 122 -4.43 6.81 -8.80
CA TRP A 122 -3.30 5.91 -8.81
C TRP A 122 -2.89 5.60 -7.37
N ILE A 123 -2.76 4.31 -7.06
CA ILE A 123 -2.48 3.84 -5.70
C ILE A 123 -1.27 2.91 -5.62
N GLY A 124 -0.45 2.88 -6.66
CA GLY A 124 0.78 2.08 -6.67
C GLY A 124 1.01 1.33 -7.97
N TYR A 125 1.91 0.36 -7.91
CA TYR A 125 2.40 -0.31 -9.09
C TYR A 125 2.86 -1.74 -8.80
N VAL A 126 3.01 -2.51 -9.88
CA VAL A 126 3.69 -3.81 -9.86
C VAL A 126 4.96 -3.71 -10.69
N ALA A 127 6.08 -4.08 -10.09
CA ALA A 127 7.38 -4.13 -10.74
C ALA A 127 8.00 -5.52 -10.64
N VAL A 128 8.86 -5.84 -11.60
CA VAL A 128 9.52 -7.15 -11.68
C VAL A 128 11.01 -6.90 -11.86
N SER A 129 11.85 -7.61 -11.11
CA SER A 129 13.30 -7.50 -11.24
C SER A 129 13.71 -7.88 -12.67
N ASP A 130 14.73 -7.24 -13.24
CA ASP A 130 15.35 -7.65 -14.50
C ASP A 130 16.27 -8.87 -14.30
N ASP A 131 16.92 -9.35 -15.36
CA ASP A 131 17.74 -10.57 -15.31
C ASP A 131 18.99 -10.41 -14.43
N ASP A 132 19.65 -9.24 -14.51
CA ASP A 132 20.85 -8.94 -13.73
C ASP A 132 20.53 -8.82 -12.23
N CYS A 133 19.45 -8.10 -11.90
CA CYS A 133 18.94 -7.99 -10.54
C CYS A 133 18.49 -9.36 -10.02
N SER A 134 17.80 -10.16 -10.84
CA SER A 134 17.37 -11.51 -10.47
C SER A 134 18.56 -12.42 -10.16
N ALA A 135 19.64 -12.33 -10.94
CA ALA A 135 20.88 -13.06 -10.67
C ALA A 135 21.55 -12.59 -9.37
N ARG A 136 21.55 -11.27 -9.11
CA ARG A 136 22.11 -10.67 -7.89
C ARG A 136 21.37 -11.07 -6.61
N ILE A 137 20.05 -11.17 -6.65
CA ILE A 137 19.21 -11.52 -5.49
C ILE A 137 18.92 -13.03 -5.39
N GLY A 138 19.21 -13.79 -6.45
CA GLY A 138 19.05 -15.24 -6.51
C GLY A 138 17.63 -15.74 -6.84
N ARG A 139 16.73 -14.84 -7.27
CA ARG A 139 15.33 -15.16 -7.63
C ARG A 139 14.74 -14.07 -8.53
N ARG A 140 13.69 -14.38 -9.29
CA ARG A 140 12.81 -13.35 -9.87
C ARG A 140 11.98 -12.76 -8.75
N ASP A 141 12.08 -11.46 -8.55
CA ASP A 141 11.34 -10.76 -7.50
C ASP A 141 10.23 -9.91 -8.12
N VAL A 142 9.04 -10.01 -7.53
CA VAL A 142 7.85 -9.26 -7.96
C VAL A 142 7.44 -8.36 -6.80
N VAL A 143 7.54 -7.05 -7.03
CA VAL A 143 7.18 -6.02 -6.05
C VAL A 143 5.79 -5.53 -6.36
N VAL A 144 4.91 -5.55 -5.34
CA VAL A 144 3.63 -4.84 -5.37
C VAL A 144 3.74 -3.70 -4.37
N ALA A 145 4.00 -2.50 -4.86
CA ALA A 145 4.12 -1.32 -4.03
C ALA A 145 2.77 -0.59 -3.99
N TRP A 146 2.24 -0.41 -2.79
CA TRP A 146 1.02 0.36 -2.56
C TRP A 146 1.39 1.76 -2.06
N ARG A 147 0.74 2.77 -2.62
CA ARG A 147 0.84 4.15 -2.16
C ARG A 147 0.02 4.28 -0.89
N GLY A 148 0.68 4.62 0.22
CA GLY A 148 0.01 4.99 1.46
C GLY A 148 -0.68 6.35 1.37
N THR A 149 -1.20 6.81 2.51
CA THR A 149 -1.93 8.07 2.64
C THR A 149 -0.99 9.17 3.11
N VAL A 150 -1.05 10.37 2.52
CA VAL A 150 -0.52 11.58 3.17
C VAL A 150 -1.65 12.13 4.02
N THR A 151 -1.78 11.64 5.26
CA THR A 151 -2.95 11.96 6.10
C THR A 151 -2.61 12.76 7.33
N ARG A 152 -3.47 13.74 7.61
CA ARG A 152 -3.60 14.35 8.94
C ARG A 152 -4.21 13.30 9.88
N LEU A 153 -3.67 13.20 11.10
CA LEU A 153 -4.03 12.16 12.08
C LEU A 153 -5.54 12.01 12.34
N GLU A 154 -6.30 13.11 12.28
CA GLU A 154 -7.76 13.10 12.46
C GLU A 154 -8.47 12.16 11.48
N TRP A 155 -7.99 12.06 10.24
CA TRP A 155 -8.57 11.16 9.24
C TRP A 155 -8.24 9.68 9.51
N VAL A 156 -7.07 9.39 10.09
CA VAL A 156 -6.71 8.01 10.46
C VAL A 156 -7.64 7.51 11.55
N ALA A 157 -8.04 8.39 12.48
CA ALA A 157 -9.04 8.07 13.49
C ALA A 157 -10.42 7.77 12.85
N ASP A 158 -10.91 8.62 11.95
CA ASP A 158 -12.19 8.40 11.25
C ASP A 158 -12.21 7.08 10.43
N LEU A 159 -11.06 6.71 9.85
CA LEU A 159 -10.88 5.44 9.16
C LEU A 159 -10.94 4.27 10.18
N MET A 160 -10.21 4.38 11.30
CA MET A 160 -10.12 3.32 12.30
C MET A 160 -11.43 3.03 13.07
N ASP A 161 -12.46 3.87 12.95
CA ASP A 161 -13.68 3.75 13.75
C ASP A 161 -14.60 2.58 13.35
N PHE A 162 -14.42 1.96 12.17
CA PHE A 162 -15.34 0.91 11.70
C PHE A 162 -14.64 -0.35 11.20
N LEU A 163 -14.97 -1.48 11.83
CA LEU A 163 -14.55 -2.82 11.43
C LEU A 163 -15.64 -3.52 10.62
N LYS A 164 -15.31 -3.96 9.40
CA LYS A 164 -16.18 -4.75 8.53
C LYS A 164 -15.72 -6.22 8.48
N PRO A 165 -16.65 -7.19 8.60
CA PRO A 165 -16.32 -8.59 8.38
C PRO A 165 -15.81 -8.83 6.95
N VAL A 166 -14.65 -9.48 6.82
CA VAL A 166 -14.03 -9.80 5.52
C VAL A 166 -14.94 -10.70 4.66
N ALA A 167 -15.74 -11.54 5.33
CA ALA A 167 -16.68 -12.46 4.68
C ALA A 167 -17.74 -11.72 3.84
N THR A 168 -18.15 -10.51 4.23
CA THR A 168 -19.14 -9.71 3.49
C THR A 168 -18.62 -9.30 2.11
N GLU A 169 -17.31 -9.13 2.00
CA GLU A 169 -16.62 -8.69 0.78
C GLU A 169 -16.18 -9.86 -0.12
N LYS A 170 -16.65 -11.09 0.16
CA LYS A 170 -16.34 -12.32 -0.58
C LYS A 170 -14.83 -12.61 -0.68
N ILE A 171 -14.04 -12.07 0.25
CA ILE A 171 -12.64 -12.41 0.36
C ILE A 171 -12.55 -13.76 1.09
N PRO A 172 -11.86 -14.76 0.51
CA PRO A 172 -11.71 -16.05 1.16
C PRO A 172 -11.03 -15.91 2.53
N CYS A 173 -11.75 -16.23 3.60
CA CYS A 173 -11.22 -16.25 4.96
C CYS A 173 -11.79 -17.48 5.71
N PRO A 174 -10.93 -18.36 6.28
CA PRO A 174 -11.40 -19.52 7.04
C PRO A 174 -12.17 -19.15 8.30
N ASP A 175 -11.87 -17.99 8.89
CA ASP A 175 -12.51 -17.50 10.10
C ASP A 175 -13.47 -16.35 9.77
N PRO A 176 -14.80 -16.57 9.83
CA PRO A 176 -15.80 -15.56 9.50
C PRO A 176 -15.88 -14.41 10.51
N SER A 177 -15.22 -14.54 11.67
CA SER A 177 -15.15 -13.49 12.68
C SER A 177 -14.06 -12.45 12.39
N VAL A 178 -13.16 -12.73 11.42
CA VAL A 178 -12.14 -11.79 11.00
C VAL A 178 -12.78 -10.55 10.41
N LYS A 179 -12.43 -9.42 11.02
CA LYS A 179 -12.81 -8.10 10.55
C LYS A 179 -11.57 -7.33 10.15
N VAL A 180 -11.76 -6.42 9.22
CA VAL A 180 -10.75 -5.48 8.75
C VAL A 180 -11.35 -4.08 8.81
N GLU A 181 -10.49 -3.09 8.82
CA GLU A 181 -10.91 -1.70 8.77
C GLU A 181 -11.67 -1.43 7.45
N SER A 182 -12.78 -0.70 7.58
CA SER A 182 -13.78 -0.49 6.54
C SER A 182 -13.28 0.23 5.28
N GLY A 183 -12.47 1.27 5.40
CA GLY A 183 -11.94 2.03 4.29
C GLY A 183 -10.78 1.33 3.59
N PHE A 184 -9.97 0.52 4.29
CA PHE A 184 -8.99 -0.36 3.65
C PHE A 184 -9.69 -1.42 2.83
N ILE A 185 -10.75 -2.05 3.36
CA ILE A 185 -11.47 -3.06 2.60
C ILE A 185 -12.20 -2.45 1.42
N ASP A 186 -12.87 -1.31 1.60
CA ASP A 186 -13.55 -0.61 0.51
C ASP A 186 -12.53 -0.16 -0.55
N LEU A 187 -11.38 0.39 -0.17
CA LEU A 187 -10.30 0.72 -1.11
C LEU A 187 -9.80 -0.51 -1.88
N TYR A 188 -9.75 -1.66 -1.22
CA TYR A 188 -9.21 -2.90 -1.78
C TYR A 188 -10.22 -3.61 -2.70
N THR A 189 -11.53 -3.52 -2.41
CA THR A 189 -12.59 -4.28 -3.09
C THR A 189 -13.51 -3.43 -3.97
N ASP A 190 -13.62 -2.11 -3.75
CA ASP A 190 -14.45 -1.23 -4.55
C ASP A 190 -14.01 -1.21 -6.00
N LYS A 191 -15.01 -1.10 -6.87
CA LYS A 191 -14.85 -0.95 -8.31
C LYS A 191 -16.01 -0.15 -8.89
N ASP A 192 -15.70 0.57 -9.94
CA ASP A 192 -16.69 1.31 -10.73
C ASP A 192 -16.64 0.77 -12.17
N PRO A 193 -17.62 -0.06 -12.58
CA PRO A 193 -17.71 -0.59 -13.94
C PRO A 193 -17.76 0.48 -15.03
N THR A 194 -18.17 1.71 -14.68
CA THR A 194 -18.22 2.86 -15.59
C THR A 194 -16.87 3.57 -15.70
N CYS A 195 -15.97 3.37 -14.74
CA CYS A 195 -14.62 3.91 -14.74
C CYS A 195 -13.66 2.99 -15.49
N ARG A 196 -12.96 3.51 -16.51
CA ARG A 196 -11.98 2.72 -17.27
C ARG A 196 -10.81 2.19 -16.42
N PHE A 197 -10.46 2.87 -15.33
CA PHE A 197 -9.34 2.52 -14.48
C PHE A 197 -9.74 1.54 -13.37
N CYS A 198 -10.94 1.73 -12.80
CA CYS A 198 -11.46 0.95 -11.69
C CYS A 198 -12.57 -0.01 -12.11
N LYS A 199 -12.59 -0.45 -13.37
CA LYS A 199 -13.49 -1.53 -13.82
C LYS A 199 -13.30 -2.80 -12.99
N TYR A 200 -12.07 -3.01 -12.50
CA TYR A 200 -11.69 -4.05 -11.56
C TYR A 200 -11.19 -3.38 -10.28
N SER A 201 -11.37 -4.06 -9.14
CA SER A 201 -10.88 -3.55 -7.86
C SER A 201 -9.36 -3.60 -7.77
N ALA A 202 -8.79 -2.92 -6.78
CA ALA A 202 -7.36 -2.95 -6.50
C ALA A 202 -6.87 -4.40 -6.29
N ARG A 203 -7.62 -5.20 -5.53
CA ARG A 203 -7.39 -6.63 -5.34
C ARG A 203 -7.32 -7.40 -6.66
N GLU A 204 -8.33 -7.23 -7.50
CA GLU A 204 -8.42 -7.94 -8.80
C GLU A 204 -7.27 -7.52 -9.74
N GLN A 205 -6.86 -6.25 -9.70
CA GLN A 205 -5.72 -5.75 -10.46
C GLN A 205 -4.41 -6.38 -9.98
N ALA A 206 -4.15 -6.41 -8.66
CA ALA A 206 -2.92 -6.99 -8.10
C ALA A 206 -2.82 -8.51 -8.37
N LEU A 207 -3.87 -9.27 -8.07
CA LEU A 207 -3.87 -10.73 -8.22
C LEU A 207 -3.66 -11.18 -9.68
N ARG A 208 -4.29 -10.47 -10.64
CA ARG A 208 -4.13 -10.77 -12.08
C ARG A 208 -2.68 -10.63 -12.54
N VAL A 209 -1.90 -9.74 -11.93
CA VAL A 209 -0.51 -9.50 -12.32
C VAL A 209 0.41 -10.54 -11.68
N VAL A 210 0.14 -10.93 -10.44
CA VAL A 210 0.94 -11.92 -9.71
C VAL A 210 0.77 -13.32 -10.31
N ASN A 211 -0.39 -13.64 -10.88
CA ASN A 211 -0.61 -14.94 -11.48
C ASN A 211 -1.36 -14.82 -12.83
N VAL A 212 -0.59 -14.93 -13.93
CA VAL A 212 -1.10 -14.87 -15.31
C VAL A 212 -2.03 -16.06 -15.65
N HIS A 213 -1.96 -17.12 -14.85
CA HIS A 213 -2.78 -18.32 -14.93
C HIS A 213 -3.79 -18.42 -13.77
N ASP A 214 -4.04 -17.31 -13.05
CA ASP A 214 -4.89 -17.35 -11.87
C ASP A 214 -6.35 -17.61 -12.21
N THR A 215 -6.83 -18.78 -11.82
CA THR A 215 -8.24 -19.13 -11.85
C THR A 215 -8.97 -18.74 -10.56
N VAL A 216 -8.28 -18.33 -9.49
CA VAL A 216 -8.85 -18.01 -8.17
C VAL A 216 -9.96 -16.93 -8.21
N PRO A 217 -9.90 -15.88 -9.05
CA PRO A 217 -11.02 -14.93 -9.20
C PRO A 217 -12.26 -15.54 -9.89
N LYS A 218 -12.13 -16.73 -10.48
CA LYS A 218 -13.17 -17.42 -11.25
C LYS A 218 -13.73 -18.65 -10.53
N VAL A 219 -13.10 -19.14 -9.46
CA VAL A 219 -13.61 -20.25 -8.65
C VAL A 219 -14.27 -19.71 -7.37
N PRO A 220 -15.54 -20.07 -7.10
CA PRO A 220 -16.15 -19.81 -5.81
C PRO A 220 -15.50 -20.69 -4.74
N GLY A 221 -14.55 -20.11 -4.00
CA GLY A 221 -14.07 -20.51 -2.67
C GLY A 221 -13.46 -21.91 -2.51
N ILE A 222 -12.22 -22.00 -2.00
CA ILE A 222 -11.68 -23.01 -1.04
C ILE A 222 -10.15 -22.82 -0.94
N PHE A 223 -9.60 -23.15 0.26
CA PHE A 223 -8.21 -23.48 0.70
C PHE A 223 -7.80 -22.65 1.94
N LEU A 224 -7.96 -23.16 3.18
CA LEU A 224 -7.04 -23.99 4.04
C LEU A 224 -5.78 -23.21 4.50
N ASN A 225 -5.82 -22.51 5.64
CA ASN A 225 -5.45 -22.89 7.02
C ASN A 225 -3.95 -22.88 7.32
N GLU A 226 -3.50 -22.12 8.34
CA GLU A 226 -2.35 -22.35 9.25
C GLU A 226 -2.02 -21.05 10.01
N GLY A 227 -2.17 -21.01 11.35
CA GLY A 227 -1.69 -19.86 12.15
C GLY A 227 -2.30 -19.67 13.55
N LEU A 228 -3.54 -20.10 13.81
CA LEU A 228 -4.26 -19.75 15.06
C LEU A 228 -4.69 -20.94 15.94
N ARG A 229 -4.23 -22.16 15.65
CA ARG A 229 -4.58 -23.36 16.42
C ARG A 229 -3.92 -23.47 17.80
N GLY A 230 -3.13 -22.49 18.22
CA GLY A 230 -2.29 -22.57 19.42
C GLY A 230 -2.78 -21.81 20.66
N LEU A 231 -3.82 -20.98 20.56
CA LEU A 231 -4.22 -20.09 21.68
C LEU A 231 -5.40 -20.65 22.50
N PRO A 232 -5.41 -20.49 23.84
CA PRO A 232 -6.52 -20.92 24.69
C PRO A 232 -7.82 -20.14 24.40
N ASP A 233 -8.94 -20.84 24.34
CA ASP A 233 -10.29 -20.29 24.03
C ASP A 233 -10.72 -19.10 24.90
N ALA A 234 -10.21 -19.02 26.14
CA ALA A 234 -10.51 -17.93 27.07
C ALA A 234 -9.92 -16.59 26.62
N VAL A 235 -8.74 -16.59 25.99
CA VAL A 235 -8.07 -15.38 25.50
C VAL A 235 -8.79 -14.83 24.27
N ARG A 236 -9.25 -15.72 23.39
CA ARG A 236 -10.03 -15.37 22.19
C ARG A 236 -11.34 -14.66 22.55
N ARG A 237 -12.06 -15.19 23.56
CA ARG A 237 -13.32 -14.61 24.05
C ARG A 237 -13.17 -13.25 24.74
N LEU A 238 -12.00 -12.96 25.32
CA LEU A 238 -11.72 -11.69 25.98
C LEU A 238 -11.41 -10.59 24.96
N ALA A 239 -10.70 -10.94 23.88
CA ALA A 239 -10.43 -10.04 22.75
C ALA A 239 -11.72 -9.69 21.97
N ASP A 240 -12.61 -10.68 21.77
CA ASP A 240 -13.92 -10.49 21.12
C ASP A 240 -14.88 -9.57 21.92
N ALA A 241 -14.61 -9.33 23.21
CA ALA A 241 -15.46 -8.51 24.09
C ALA A 241 -15.10 -7.02 24.09
N LEU A 242 -14.01 -6.62 23.43
CA LEU A 242 -13.58 -5.22 23.31
C LEU A 242 -13.97 -4.67 21.93
N PRO A 243 -14.89 -3.68 21.83
CA PRO A 243 -15.43 -3.20 20.55
C PRO A 243 -14.39 -2.62 19.57
N TRP A 244 -13.18 -2.32 20.03
CA TRP A 244 -12.16 -1.56 19.29
C TRP A 244 -10.74 -2.14 19.39
N SER A 245 -10.58 -3.47 19.41
CA SER A 245 -9.24 -4.07 19.44
C SER A 245 -8.72 -4.36 18.02
N TYR A 246 -7.75 -3.55 17.58
CA TYR A 246 -6.87 -3.91 16.47
C TYR A 246 -5.78 -4.84 17.00
N SER A 247 -5.48 -5.90 16.28
CA SER A 247 -4.35 -6.78 16.58
C SER A 247 -3.26 -6.55 15.54
N HIS A 248 -2.06 -6.22 15.99
CA HIS A 248 -0.88 -6.19 15.13
C HIS A 248 -0.61 -7.60 14.59
N VAL A 249 -0.21 -7.69 13.31
CA VAL A 249 0.19 -8.94 12.66
C VAL A 249 1.58 -8.74 12.07
N GLY A 250 2.51 -9.63 12.40
CA GLY A 250 3.89 -9.59 11.92
C GLY A 250 4.91 -9.33 13.03
N VAL A 251 6.16 -9.11 12.62
CA VAL A 251 7.31 -8.85 13.50
C VAL A 251 7.57 -7.35 13.54
N GLU A 252 7.74 -6.81 14.76
CA GLU A 252 7.99 -5.39 14.97
C GLU A 252 9.49 -5.06 14.92
N LEU A 253 9.85 -4.03 14.16
CA LEU A 253 11.18 -3.42 14.21
C LEU A 253 11.03 -2.01 14.79
N ALA A 254 11.51 -1.81 16.00
CA ALA A 254 11.48 -0.51 16.66
C ALA A 254 12.56 0.42 16.08
N LEU A 255 12.15 1.59 15.62
CA LEU A 255 13.05 2.66 15.17
C LEU A 255 12.92 3.86 16.11
N ASP A 256 14.05 4.39 16.56
CA ASP A 256 14.09 5.57 17.43
C ASP A 256 14.73 6.75 16.70
N HIS A 257 13.89 7.73 16.34
CA HIS A 257 14.33 8.93 15.64
C HIS A 257 15.21 9.85 16.50
N THR A 258 15.16 9.74 17.82
CA THR A 258 15.96 10.55 18.76
C THR A 258 17.44 10.17 18.74
N HIS A 259 17.77 8.98 18.25
CA HIS A 259 19.16 8.54 18.09
C HIS A 259 19.88 9.21 16.92
N SER A 260 19.15 9.83 15.97
CA SER A 260 19.77 10.46 14.82
C SER A 260 20.17 11.92 15.09
N PRO A 261 21.44 12.30 14.95
CA PRO A 261 21.87 13.70 15.10
C PRO A 261 21.44 14.58 13.92
N PHE A 262 20.94 13.98 12.83
CA PHE A 262 20.55 14.69 11.61
C PHE A 262 19.07 15.03 11.53
N LEU A 263 18.22 14.34 12.32
CA LEU A 263 16.81 14.67 12.41
C LEU A 263 16.61 15.81 13.41
N LYS A 264 15.77 16.78 13.03
CA LYS A 264 15.41 17.87 13.93
C LYS A 264 14.57 17.31 15.09
N PRO A 265 14.86 17.68 16.34
CA PRO A 265 13.95 17.40 17.45
C PRO A 265 12.59 18.03 17.15
N THR A 266 11.56 17.21 17.02
CA THR A 266 10.20 17.64 16.69
C THR A 266 9.20 16.79 17.46
N ALA A 267 8.06 17.39 17.81
CA ALA A 267 6.91 16.69 18.37
C ALA A 267 5.77 16.58 17.34
N ASP A 268 6.03 16.98 16.09
CA ASP A 268 5.06 16.93 15.00
C ASP A 268 4.87 15.49 14.52
N PRO A 269 3.66 14.90 14.67
CA PRO A 269 3.40 13.54 14.23
C PRO A 269 3.60 13.31 12.73
N SER A 270 3.45 14.35 11.90
CA SER A 270 3.70 14.22 10.46
C SER A 270 5.16 13.90 10.15
N CYS A 271 6.09 14.39 10.98
CA CYS A 271 7.51 14.08 10.88
C CYS A 271 7.81 12.66 11.34
N PHE A 272 7.07 12.15 12.34
CA PHE A 272 7.19 10.76 12.81
C PHE A 272 6.65 9.74 11.81
N HIS A 273 5.72 10.14 10.96
CA HIS A 273 5.13 9.28 9.92
C HIS A 273 5.80 9.43 8.54
N ASN A 274 6.87 10.20 8.41
CA ASN A 274 7.58 10.36 7.15
C ASN A 274 8.39 9.09 6.83
N LEU A 275 8.09 8.43 5.71
CA LEU A 275 8.79 7.22 5.28
C LEU A 275 10.28 7.46 5.03
N GLU A 276 10.67 8.63 4.49
CA GLU A 276 12.09 8.98 4.33
C GLU A 276 12.82 9.05 5.67
N ALA A 277 12.13 9.52 6.73
CA ALA A 277 12.71 9.54 8.07
C ALA A 277 12.89 8.11 8.62
N HIS A 278 11.97 7.18 8.34
CA HIS A 278 12.15 5.77 8.72
C HIS A 278 13.31 5.12 7.98
N LEU A 279 13.47 5.41 6.68
CA LEU A 279 14.59 4.91 5.88
C LEU A 279 15.93 5.45 6.39
N HIS A 280 15.98 6.73 6.75
CA HIS A 280 17.16 7.35 7.36
C HIS A 280 17.57 6.72 8.70
N LEU A 281 16.62 6.20 9.47
CA LEU A 281 16.93 5.51 10.74
C LEU A 281 17.44 4.08 10.55
N LEU A 282 17.26 3.53 9.35
CA LEU A 282 17.84 2.25 8.97
C LEU A 282 19.24 2.40 8.39
N ASP A 283 19.57 3.54 7.77
CA ASP A 283 20.89 3.79 7.14
C ASP A 283 22.04 3.82 8.16
#